data_AF-A0A4Q1KHF1-F1
#
_entry.id   AF-A0A4Q1KHF1-F1
#
_cell.length_a   1.000
_cell.length_b   1.000
_cell.length_c   1.000
_cell.angle_alpha   90.00
_cell.angle_beta   90.00
_cell.angle_gamma   90.00
#
_symmetry.space_group_name_H-M   'P 1'
#
loop_
_entity.id
_entity.type
_entity.pdbx_description
1 polymer ?
#
loop_
_entity_poly.entity_id
_entity_poly.type
_entity_poly.pdbx_seq_one_letter_code
_entity_poly.pdbx_strand_id
1 'polypeptide(L)'
;MAGIPYDLLARGCDVARKYADHPSKIVPTIMREIEEAWNYRKIERNKLKFRIDPPWKLTREETFDPATRCKPEEAAAILREYGLDQPVVRDLDVGRDCSKLRQPTKEELEALAAEFKAAHATKPSQDSETQAA
;
A
#
# COMPACT_ATOMS: atom_id res chain seq x y z
N MET A 1 13.46 8.60 -14.81
CA MET A 1 13.76 7.62 -15.89
C MET A 1 13.42 6.23 -15.39
N ALA A 2 12.55 5.48 -16.06
CA ALA A 2 12.28 4.09 -15.68
C ALA A 2 13.36 3.19 -16.29
N GLY A 3 14.24 2.65 -15.44
CA GLY A 3 15.29 1.72 -15.85
C GLY A 3 14.77 0.32 -16.20
N ILE A 4 15.67 -0.55 -16.68
CA ILE A 4 15.38 -1.97 -16.96
C ILE A 4 15.11 -2.68 -15.62
N PRO A 5 13.99 -3.43 -15.48
CA PRO A 5 13.68 -4.22 -14.32
C PRO A 5 14.79 -5.21 -13.95
N TYR A 6 15.05 -5.37 -12.66
CA TYR A 6 16.13 -6.20 -12.14
C TYR A 6 16.03 -7.67 -12.60
N ASP A 7 14.81 -8.21 -12.67
CA ASP A 7 14.56 -9.59 -13.09
C ASP A 7 14.98 -9.85 -14.55
N LEU A 8 14.66 -8.91 -15.45
CA LEU A 8 15.10 -8.99 -16.84
C LEU A 8 16.62 -8.86 -16.95
N LEU A 9 17.20 -7.92 -16.21
CA LEU A 9 18.64 -7.71 -16.21
C LEU A 9 19.40 -8.94 -15.70
N ALA A 10 18.92 -9.57 -14.61
CA ALA A 10 19.50 -10.78 -14.06
C ALA A 10 19.49 -11.93 -15.10
N ARG A 11 18.35 -12.16 -15.76
CA ARG A 11 18.24 -13.15 -16.84
C ARG A 11 19.22 -12.88 -17.98
N GLY A 12 19.29 -11.63 -18.45
CA GLY A 12 20.22 -11.24 -19.51
C GLY A 12 21.68 -11.46 -19.11
N CYS A 13 22.05 -11.12 -17.87
CA CYS A 13 23.39 -11.35 -17.32
C CYS A 13 23.76 -12.84 -17.29
N ASP A 14 22.83 -13.72 -16.92
CA ASP A 14 23.07 -15.17 -16.90
C ASP A 14 23.31 -15.75 -18.30
N VAL A 15 22.62 -15.23 -19.32
CA VAL A 15 22.85 -15.60 -20.71
C VAL A 15 24.18 -15.03 -21.21
N ALA A 16 24.48 -13.77 -20.90
CA ALA A 16 25.76 -13.16 -21.30
C ALA A 16 26.96 -13.90 -20.72
N ARG A 17 26.89 -14.37 -19.46
CA ARG A 17 27.96 -15.20 -18.86
C ARG A 17 28.22 -16.50 -19.62
N LYS A 18 27.21 -17.06 -20.28
CA LYS A 18 27.32 -18.34 -21.00
C LYS A 18 27.79 -18.18 -22.44
N TYR A 19 27.42 -17.08 -23.10
CA TYR A 19 27.54 -16.94 -24.55
C TYR A 19 28.36 -15.73 -25.02
N ALA A 20 28.72 -14.79 -24.14
CA ALA A 20 29.53 -13.65 -24.55
C ALA A 20 31.02 -14.01 -24.53
N ASP A 21 31.61 -14.14 -25.73
CA ASP A 21 33.04 -14.45 -25.88
C ASP A 21 33.96 -13.27 -25.54
N HIS A 22 33.42 -12.05 -25.52
CA HIS A 22 34.18 -10.81 -25.34
C HIS A 22 33.38 -9.78 -24.54
N PRO A 23 34.01 -8.95 -23.70
CA PRO A 23 33.31 -7.93 -22.89
C PRO A 23 32.41 -7.00 -23.71
N SER A 24 32.83 -6.64 -24.93
CA SER A 24 32.02 -5.81 -25.85
C SER A 24 30.73 -6.48 -26.31
N LYS A 25 30.63 -7.81 -26.25
CA LYS A 25 29.43 -8.58 -26.62
C LYS A 25 28.44 -8.76 -25.47
N ILE A 26 28.82 -8.45 -24.23
CA ILE A 26 27.98 -8.63 -23.03
C ILE A 26 26.67 -7.85 -23.18
N VAL A 27 26.76 -6.52 -23.38
CA VAL A 27 25.57 -5.67 -23.48
C VAL A 27 24.68 -6.03 -24.68
N PRO A 28 25.20 -6.24 -25.91
CA PRO A 28 24.39 -6.75 -27.02
C PRO A 28 23.68 -8.07 -26.72
N THR A 29 24.35 -8.99 -26.01
CA THR A 29 23.77 -10.29 -25.66
C THR A 29 22.65 -10.16 -24.63
N ILE A 30 22.84 -9.33 -23.60
CA ILE A 30 21.81 -8.99 -22.62
C ILE A 30 20.59 -8.39 -23.33
N MET A 31 20.81 -7.35 -24.14
CA MET A 31 19.72 -6.64 -24.81
C MET A 31 18.94 -7.55 -25.75
N ARG A 32 19.62 -8.40 -26.53
CA ARG A 32 18.98 -9.37 -27.41
C ARG A 32 18.10 -10.37 -26.66
N GLU A 33 18.54 -10.86 -25.50
CA GLU A 33 17.77 -11.82 -24.69
C GLU A 33 16.52 -11.19 -24.07
N ILE A 34 16.61 -9.93 -23.63
CA ILE A 34 15.52 -9.28 -22.87
C ILE A 34 14.59 -8.45 -23.73
N GLU A 35 14.93 -8.21 -25.00
CA GLU A 35 14.26 -7.23 -25.88
C GLU A 35 12.75 -7.45 -25.96
N GLU A 36 12.32 -8.68 -26.21
CA GLU A 36 10.91 -9.02 -26.36
C GLU A 36 10.12 -8.76 -25.07
N ALA A 37 10.58 -9.30 -23.94
CA ALA A 37 9.95 -9.13 -22.64
C ALA A 37 9.95 -7.66 -22.19
N TRP A 38 11.02 -6.92 -22.50
CA TRP A 38 11.11 -5.50 -22.19
C TRP A 38 10.16 -4.66 -23.03
N ASN A 39 10.04 -4.96 -24.32
CA ASN A 39 9.10 -4.31 -25.22
C ASN A 39 7.66 -4.61 -24.83
N TYR A 40 7.34 -5.85 -24.47
CA TYR A 40 6.03 -6.21 -23.93
C TYR A 40 5.66 -5.37 -22.69
N ARG A 41 6.57 -5.27 -21.71
CA ARG A 41 6.34 -4.46 -20.50
C ARG A 41 6.18 -2.98 -20.81
N LYS A 42 6.92 -2.43 -21.77
CA LYS A 42 6.73 -1.05 -22.24
C LYS A 42 5.35 -0.84 -22.84
N ILE A 43 4.89 -1.78 -23.67
CA ILE A 43 3.58 -1.74 -24.30
C ILE A 43 2.47 -1.82 -23.24
N GLU A 44 2.54 -2.78 -22.32
CA GLU A 44 1.56 -2.93 -21.24
C GLU A 44 1.51 -1.70 -20.34
N ARG A 45 2.67 -1.14 -19.98
CA ARG A 45 2.72 0.12 -19.22
C ARG A 45 2.04 1.26 -19.98
N ASN A 46 2.22 1.35 -21.30
CA ASN A 46 1.56 2.37 -22.09
C ASN A 46 0.04 2.12 -22.18
N LYS A 47 -0.40 0.87 -22.36
CA LYS A 47 -1.83 0.51 -22.30
C LYS A 47 -2.47 0.88 -20.96
N LEU A 48 -1.77 0.63 -19.85
CA LEU A 48 -2.19 1.05 -18.51
C LEU A 48 -2.33 2.56 -18.41
N LYS A 49 -1.42 3.36 -18.98
CA LYS A 49 -1.57 4.82 -19.02
C LYS A 49 -2.82 5.29 -19.76
N PHE A 50 -3.26 4.57 -20.79
CA PHE A 50 -4.48 4.89 -21.54
C PHE A 50 -5.76 4.29 -20.93
N ARG A 51 -5.65 3.24 -20.11
CA ARG A 51 -6.78 2.69 -19.34
C ARG A 51 -6.99 3.42 -18.01
N ILE A 52 -5.93 4.00 -17.46
CA ILE A 52 -5.96 4.93 -16.34
C ILE A 52 -6.05 6.35 -16.93
N ASP A 53 -7.04 6.61 -17.78
CA ASP A 53 -7.72 7.88 -17.60
C ASP A 53 -8.62 7.63 -16.40
N PRO A 54 -8.30 8.20 -15.23
CA PRO A 54 -9.10 7.93 -14.08
C PRO A 54 -10.53 8.38 -14.34
N PRO A 55 -11.55 7.57 -14.00
CA PRO A 55 -12.95 7.96 -14.14
C PRO A 55 -13.27 9.26 -13.36
N TRP A 56 -12.39 9.70 -12.47
CA TRP A 56 -12.49 10.96 -11.72
C TRP A 56 -11.92 12.19 -12.42
N LYS A 57 -11.49 12.13 -13.70
CA LYS A 57 -11.54 13.33 -14.55
C LYS A 57 -12.99 13.64 -14.91
N LEU A 58 -13.86 13.74 -13.90
CA LEU A 58 -15.04 14.59 -14.02
C LEU A 58 -14.48 15.98 -14.30
N THR A 59 -14.72 16.49 -15.50
CA THR A 59 -14.73 17.92 -15.70
C THR A 59 -15.57 18.50 -14.57
N ARG A 60 -15.03 19.50 -13.87
CA ARG A 60 -15.62 20.17 -12.69
C ARG A 60 -16.98 20.83 -12.97
N GLU A 61 -17.57 20.57 -14.13
CA GLU A 61 -18.75 21.21 -14.71
C GLU A 61 -20.04 20.40 -14.49
N GLU A 62 -19.98 19.23 -13.86
CA GLU A 62 -21.16 18.71 -13.17
C GLU A 62 -21.39 19.58 -11.92
N THR A 63 -22.00 20.74 -12.12
CA THR A 63 -22.51 21.59 -11.06
C THR A 63 -23.60 20.83 -10.31
N PHE A 64 -23.19 20.07 -9.30
CA PHE A 64 -24.10 19.48 -8.32
C PHE A 64 -24.95 20.60 -7.72
N ASP A 65 -26.27 20.47 -7.81
CA ASP A 65 -27.22 21.42 -7.25
C ASP A 65 -26.98 21.54 -5.72
N PRO A 66 -26.65 22.73 -5.19
CA PRO A 66 -26.44 22.93 -3.76
C PRO A 66 -27.67 22.58 -2.92
N ALA A 67 -28.87 22.53 -3.50
CA ALA A 67 -30.08 22.10 -2.80
C ALA A 67 -30.10 20.60 -2.48
N THR A 68 -29.37 19.77 -3.25
CA THR A 68 -29.27 18.32 -3.05
C THR A 68 -28.17 17.95 -2.04
N ARG A 69 -27.42 18.94 -1.53
CA ARG A 69 -26.36 18.71 -0.55
C ARG A 69 -26.97 18.48 0.83
N CYS A 70 -26.52 17.43 1.51
CA CYS A 70 -26.87 17.20 2.91
C CYS A 70 -26.48 18.42 3.76
N LYS A 71 -27.38 18.80 4.68
CA LYS A 71 -27.08 19.83 5.66
C LYS A 71 -25.98 19.35 6.61
N PRO A 72 -25.18 20.25 7.19
CA PRO A 72 -24.11 19.86 8.12
C PRO A 72 -24.63 19.02 9.30
N GLU A 73 -25.86 19.27 9.73
CA GLU A 73 -26.52 18.51 10.80
C GLU A 73 -26.88 17.07 10.37
N GLU A 74 -27.38 16.90 9.15
CA GLU A 74 -27.70 15.58 8.57
C GLU A 74 -26.42 14.77 8.36
N ALA A 75 -25.35 15.41 7.87
CA ALA A 75 -24.05 14.77 7.73
C ALA A 75 -23.50 14.28 9.09
N ALA A 76 -23.63 15.08 10.15
CA ALA A 76 -23.23 14.69 11.49
C ALA A 76 -24.07 13.52 12.03
N ALA A 77 -25.38 13.49 11.74
CA ALA A 77 -26.24 12.38 12.13
C ALA A 77 -25.85 11.07 11.42
N ILE A 78 -25.57 11.13 10.12
CA ILE A 78 -25.06 9.99 9.35
C ILE A 78 -23.72 9.52 9.95
N LEU A 79 -22.78 10.42 10.21
CA LEU A 79 -21.48 10.03 10.77
C LEU A 79 -21.60 9.32 12.12
N ARG A 80 -22.56 9.73 12.98
CA ARG A 80 -22.85 9.05 14.24
C ARG A 80 -23.50 7.70 14.05
N GLU A 81 -24.45 7.58 13.12
CA GLU A 81 -25.13 6.32 12.82
C GLU A 81 -24.13 5.23 12.41
N TYR A 82 -23.13 5.60 11.62
CA TYR A 82 -22.09 4.66 11.15
C TYR A 82 -20.87 4.57 12.10
N GLY A 83 -20.87 5.24 13.25
CA GLY A 83 -19.77 5.23 14.21
C GLY A 83 -18.46 5.82 13.67
N LEU A 84 -18.55 6.69 12.66
CA LEU A 84 -17.45 7.38 12.01
C LEU A 84 -17.19 8.76 12.63
N ASP A 85 -17.89 9.10 13.72
CA ASP A 85 -17.74 10.34 14.46
C ASP A 85 -16.50 10.35 15.38
N GLN A 86 -15.66 9.32 15.30
CA GLN A 86 -14.44 9.26 16.08
C GLN A 86 -13.55 10.47 15.75
N PRO A 87 -13.07 11.21 16.77
CA PRO A 87 -12.09 12.24 16.55
C PRO A 87 -10.86 11.56 15.93
N VAL A 88 -10.54 11.94 14.70
CA VAL A 88 -9.29 11.52 14.07
C VAL A 88 -8.19 11.96 15.02
N VAL A 89 -7.48 11.00 15.62
CA VAL A 89 -6.31 11.28 16.45
C VAL A 89 -5.26 11.90 15.53
N ARG A 90 -5.27 13.23 15.44
CA ARG A 90 -4.37 13.99 14.57
C ARG A 90 -2.93 14.03 15.11
N ASP A 91 -2.73 13.49 16.31
CA ASP A 91 -1.45 13.53 17.03
C ASP A 91 -0.66 12.22 16.97
N LEU A 92 -1.00 11.31 16.06
CA LEU A 92 -0.02 10.29 15.68
C LEU A 92 1.08 11.00 14.90
N ASP A 93 2.19 11.23 15.59
CA ASP A 93 3.45 11.80 15.13
C ASP A 93 4.11 10.84 14.11
N VAL A 94 3.44 10.56 12.97
CA VAL A 94 3.85 9.59 11.93
C VAL A 94 5.14 10.02 11.20
N GLY A 95 5.67 11.19 11.56
CA GLY A 95 6.94 11.74 11.02
C GLY A 95 8.13 11.60 11.95
N ARG A 96 8.00 10.97 13.13
CA ARG A 96 9.16 10.81 14.04
C ARG A 96 10.13 9.79 13.44
N ASP A 97 11.32 10.24 13.04
CA ASP A 97 12.44 9.39 12.61
C ASP A 97 12.61 8.20 13.58
N CYS A 98 12.15 7.02 13.17
CA CYS A 98 12.20 5.81 13.99
C CYS A 98 13.64 5.41 14.35
N SER A 99 14.63 5.95 13.63
CA SER A 99 16.06 5.77 13.85
C SER A 99 16.61 6.43 15.11
N LYS A 100 15.89 7.39 15.71
CA LYS A 100 16.26 8.05 16.98
C LYS A 100 15.51 7.50 18.19
N LEU A 101 14.57 6.59 17.99
CA LEU A 101 13.86 5.94 19.08
C LEU A 101 14.78 4.90 19.73
N ARG A 102 14.97 4.99 21.05
CA ARG A 102 15.64 3.95 21.84
C ARG A 102 14.89 2.63 21.57
N GLN A 103 15.60 1.63 21.06
CA GLN A 103 14.99 0.31 20.91
C GLN A 103 14.77 -0.29 22.29
N PRO A 104 13.57 -0.82 22.59
CA PRO A 104 13.32 -1.48 23.86
C PRO A 104 14.23 -2.71 23.96
N THR A 105 14.73 -2.93 25.16
CA THR A 105 15.48 -4.14 25.50
C THR A 105 14.55 -5.36 25.47
N LYS A 106 15.14 -6.55 25.36
CA LYS A 106 14.38 -7.81 25.33
C LYS A 106 13.47 -7.96 26.56
N GLU A 107 13.97 -7.55 27.73
CA GLU A 107 13.23 -7.61 29.00
C GLU A 107 12.01 -6.67 29.00
N GLU A 108 12.15 -5.46 28.45
CA GLU A 108 11.05 -4.50 28.31
C GLU A 108 9.95 -5.02 27.38
N LEU A 109 10.33 -5.72 26.30
CA LEU A 109 9.36 -6.35 25.39
C LEU A 109 8.61 -7.52 26.04
N GLU A 110 9.32 -8.34 26.83
CA GLU A 110 8.70 -9.46 27.54
C GLU A 110 7.73 -8.98 28.63
N ALA A 111 8.05 -7.89 29.34
CA ALA A 111 7.16 -7.28 30.32
C ALA A 111 5.89 -6.72 29.66
N LEU A 112 6.02 -5.97 28.55
CA LEU A 112 4.87 -5.47 27.77
C LEU A 112 3.99 -6.60 27.23
N ALA A 113 4.61 -7.69 26.76
CA ALA A 113 3.88 -8.85 26.29
C ALA A 113 3.09 -9.54 27.42
N ALA A 114 3.67 -9.59 28.63
CA ALA A 114 3.00 -10.13 29.81
C ALA A 114 1.81 -9.26 30.25
N GLU A 115 1.96 -7.93 30.25
CA GLU A 115 0.87 -6.99 30.54
C GLU A 115 -0.27 -7.13 29.53
N PHE A 116 0.05 -7.20 28.23
CA PHE A 116 -0.95 -7.35 27.17
C PHE A 116 -1.70 -8.69 27.30
N LYS A 117 -0.99 -9.76 27.63
CA LYS A 117 -1.58 -11.08 27.87
C LYS A 117 -2.48 -11.09 29.10
N ALA A 118 -2.10 -10.39 30.17
CA ALA A 118 -2.93 -10.23 31.36
C ALA A 118 -4.21 -9.44 31.05
N ALA A 119 -4.11 -8.32 30.33
CA ALA A 119 -5.26 -7.48 29.95
C ALA A 119 -6.26 -8.22 29.05
N HIS A 120 -5.77 -9.08 28.15
CA HIS A 120 -6.63 -9.91 27.29
C HIS A 120 -7.17 -11.17 27.97
N ALA A 121 -6.50 -11.70 28.99
CA ALA A 121 -7.04 -12.76 29.82
C ALA A 121 -8.23 -12.28 30.68
N THR A 122 -8.29 -10.98 30.99
CA THR A 122 -9.38 -10.35 31.76
C THR A 122 -10.54 -9.81 30.92
N LYS A 123 -10.60 -10.04 29.60
CA LYS A 123 -11.86 -9.80 28.88
C LYS A 123 -12.76 -11.03 29.04
N PRO A 124 -13.76 -11.03 29.95
CA PRO A 124 -14.77 -12.07 29.92
C PRO A 124 -15.47 -12.03 28.57
N SER A 125 -15.50 -13.20 27.92
CA SER A 125 -16.39 -13.52 26.81
C SER A 125 -17.78 -12.97 27.10
N GLN A 126 -18.22 -11.94 26.37
CA GLN A 126 -19.61 -11.51 26.34
C GLN A 126 -20.43 -12.31 25.31
N ASP A 127 -20.09 -13.58 25.11
CA ASP A 127 -20.86 -14.50 24.27
C ASP A 127 -21.56 -15.54 25.16
N SER A 128 -22.57 -15.12 25.94
CA SER A 128 -23.58 -16.05 26.46
C SER A 128 -24.79 -15.32 27.07
N GLU A 129 -25.52 -14.54 26.27
CA GLU A 129 -26.90 -14.16 26.65
C GLU A 129 -27.77 -13.90 25.41
N THR A 130 -28.00 -14.95 24.62
CA THR A 130 -29.16 -15.01 23.72
C THR A 130 -29.61 -16.46 23.48
N GLN A 131 -29.85 -17.23 24.54
CA GLN A 131 -30.65 -18.47 24.46
C GLN A 131 -31.44 -18.70 25.75
N ALA A 132 -32.60 -18.05 25.85
CA ALA A 132 -33.80 -18.47 26.58
C ALA A 132 -34.90 -17.47 26.14
N ALA A 133 -35.78 -17.89 25.22
CA ALA A 133 -37.10 -18.43 25.54
C ALA A 133 -38.09 -17.33 25.95
#